data_AF-A0A9D0DH33-F1
#
_entry.id   AF-A0A9D0DH33-F1
#
_cell.length_a   1.000
_cell.length_b   1.000
_cell.length_c   1.000
_cell.angle_alpha   90.00
_cell.angle_beta   90.00
_cell.angle_gamma   90.00
#
_symmetry.space_group_name_H-M   'P 1'
#
loop_
_entity.id
_entity.type
_entity.pdbx_description
1 polymer ?
#
loop_
_entity_poly.entity_id
_entity_poly.type
_entity_poly.pdbx_seq_one_letter_code
_entity_poly.pdbx_strand_id
1 'polypeptide(L)'
;MHRTIVKITDRIIGRSKDHRQTYLRRVEEDRDHEVFRKKLPCSNFAHDLAACTADCRDRLLSDAAPNIAIISSYNDLVSAHQPLG
;
A
#
# COMPACT_ATOMS: atom_id res chain seq x y z
N MET A 1 -3.51 -28.82 -5.50
CA MET A 1 -4.22 -27.79 -4.71
C MET A 1 -5.49 -28.40 -4.13
N HIS A 2 -5.84 -28.14 -2.87
CA HIS A 2 -7.02 -28.73 -2.23
C HIS A 2 -8.33 -28.22 -2.87
N ARG A 3 -9.31 -29.10 -3.11
CA ARG A 3 -10.53 -28.79 -3.90
C ARG A 3 -11.34 -27.62 -3.34
N THR A 4 -11.37 -27.47 -2.01
CA THR A 4 -12.04 -26.32 -1.36
C THR A 4 -11.33 -25.01 -1.64
N ILE A 5 -9.98 -25.00 -1.69
CA ILE A 5 -9.22 -23.78 -1.95
C ILE A 5 -9.50 -23.31 -3.38
N VAL A 6 -9.49 -24.21 -4.36
CA VAL A 6 -9.82 -23.88 -5.77
C VAL A 6 -11.19 -23.21 -5.86
N LYS A 7 -12.22 -23.81 -5.26
CA LYS A 7 -13.58 -23.23 -5.26
C LYS A 7 -13.64 -21.85 -4.64
N ILE A 8 -12.91 -21.62 -3.55
CA ILE A 8 -12.87 -20.31 -2.87
C ILE A 8 -12.14 -19.30 -3.75
N THR A 9 -11.01 -19.67 -4.34
CA THR A 9 -10.23 -18.84 -5.25
C THR A 9 -11.08 -18.42 -6.45
N ASP A 10 -11.75 -19.34 -7.12
CA ASP A 10 -12.61 -19.04 -8.27
C ASP A 10 -13.75 -18.10 -7.91
N ARG A 11 -14.37 -18.31 -6.73
CA ARG A 11 -15.43 -17.41 -6.22
C ARG A 11 -14.91 -15.99 -5.98
N ILE A 12 -13.70 -15.86 -5.43
CA ILE A 12 -13.08 -14.54 -5.20
C ILE A 12 -12.73 -13.88 -6.54
N ILE A 13 -12.14 -14.61 -7.48
CA ILE A 13 -11.84 -14.10 -8.83
C ILE A 13 -13.11 -13.57 -9.51
N GLY A 14 -14.19 -14.36 -9.50
CA GLY A 14 -15.46 -13.96 -10.10
C GLY A 14 -16.06 -12.71 -9.47
N ARG A 15 -16.15 -12.67 -8.13
CA ARG A 15 -16.72 -11.52 -7.39
C ARG A 15 -15.88 -10.25 -7.51
N SER A 16 -14.56 -10.38 -7.61
CA SER A 16 -13.64 -9.24 -7.58
C SER A 16 -13.23 -8.72 -8.97
N LYS A 17 -13.74 -9.29 -10.06
CA LYS A 17 -13.30 -9.01 -11.44
C LYS A 17 -13.25 -7.51 -11.76
N ASP A 18 -14.36 -6.80 -11.59
CA ASP A 18 -14.48 -5.39 -12.01
C ASP A 18 -13.66 -4.45 -11.11
N HIS A 19 -13.65 -4.71 -9.80
CA HIS A 19 -12.82 -3.96 -8.85
C HIS A 19 -11.34 -4.20 -9.09
N ARG A 20 -10.94 -5.44 -9.40
CA ARG A 20 -9.55 -5.78 -9.70
C ARG A 20 -9.09 -5.11 -10.99
N GLN A 21 -9.92 -5.11 -12.04
CA GLN A 21 -9.61 -4.41 -13.29
C GLN A 21 -9.45 -2.90 -13.06
N THR A 22 -10.37 -2.29 -12.30
CA THR A 22 -10.30 -0.87 -11.96
C THR A 22 -9.03 -0.54 -11.19
N TYR A 23 -8.66 -1.37 -10.20
CA TYR A 23 -7.43 -1.21 -9.43
C TYR A 23 -6.19 -1.30 -10.32
N LEU A 24 -6.10 -2.32 -11.18
CA LEU A 24 -4.94 -2.50 -12.06
C LEU A 24 -4.78 -1.34 -13.04
N ARG A 25 -5.88 -0.83 -13.60
CA ARG A 25 -5.84 0.37 -14.45
C ARG A 25 -5.27 1.58 -13.71
N ARG A 26 -5.69 1.82 -12.46
CA ARG A 26 -5.14 2.92 -11.65
C ARG A 26 -3.64 2.76 -11.39
N VAL A 27 -3.19 1.54 -11.10
CA VAL A 27 -1.76 1.25 -10.91
C VAL A 27 -0.97 1.53 -12.18
N GLU A 28 -1.53 1.22 -13.35
CA GLU A 28 -0.91 1.49 -14.64
C GLU A 28 -0.88 3.00 -14.95
N GLU A 29 -1.98 3.73 -14.67
CA GLU A 29 -2.06 5.19 -14.76
C GLU A 29 -1.06 5.89 -13.82
N ASP A 30 -0.87 5.35 -12.61
CA ASP A 30 0.02 5.91 -11.60
C ASP A 30 1.49 5.54 -11.75
N ARG A 31 1.81 4.61 -12.66
CA ARG A 31 3.19 4.13 -12.85
C ARG A 31 4.17 5.24 -13.24
N ASP A 32 3.69 6.20 -14.03
CA ASP A 32 4.51 7.29 -14.57
C ASP A 32 4.39 8.58 -13.75
N HIS A 33 3.62 8.58 -12.65
CA HIS A 33 3.52 9.71 -11.74
C HIS A 33 4.73 9.77 -10.79
N GLU A 34 5.29 10.96 -10.61
CA GLU A 34 6.31 11.19 -9.58
C GLU A 34 5.73 10.97 -8.17
N VAL A 35 6.61 10.58 -7.24
CA VAL A 35 6.24 10.37 -5.83
C VAL A 35 5.65 11.66 -5.25
N PHE A 36 4.38 11.63 -4.86
CA PHE A 36 3.62 12.82 -4.43
C PHE A 36 4.01 13.35 -3.03
N ARG A 37 5.13 12.89 -2.46
CA ARG A 37 5.54 13.17 -1.08
C ARG A 37 5.84 14.65 -0.83
N LYS A 38 6.37 15.36 -1.83
CA LYS A 38 6.64 16.82 -1.77
C LYS A 38 5.40 17.68 -1.51
N LYS A 39 4.20 17.13 -1.70
CA LYS A 39 2.92 17.84 -1.52
C LYS A 39 2.19 17.47 -0.22
N LEU A 40 2.78 16.62 0.63
CA LEU A 40 2.19 16.29 1.93
C LEU A 40 2.25 17.51 2.86
N PRO A 41 1.18 17.80 3.61
CA PRO A 41 1.24 18.79 4.68
C PRO A 41 2.33 18.41 5.69
N CYS A 42 3.04 19.42 6.20
CA CYS A 42 4.18 19.23 7.12
C CYS A 42 3.81 18.39 8.34
N SER A 43 2.57 18.50 8.84
CA SER A 43 2.05 17.69 9.95
C SER A 43 2.00 16.20 9.62
N ASN A 44 1.53 15.84 8.43
CA ASN A 44 1.41 14.44 8.01
C ASN A 44 2.80 13.85 7.75
N PHE A 45 3.67 14.63 7.10
CA PHE A 45 5.03 14.17 6.83
C PHE A 45 5.84 13.99 8.12
N ALA A 46 5.67 14.86 9.12
CA ALA A 46 6.30 14.71 10.43
C ALA A 46 5.82 13.43 11.16
N HIS A 47 4.54 13.07 11.03
CA HIS A 47 4.00 11.84 11.62
C HIS A 47 4.58 10.59 10.96
N ASP A 48 4.68 10.57 9.63
CA ASP A 48 5.28 9.46 8.87
C ASP A 48 6.75 9.23 9.27
N LEU A 49 7.51 10.31 9.52
CA LEU A 49 8.90 10.23 9.95
C LEU A 49 9.09 9.82 11.42
N ALA A 50 8.12 10.10 12.29
CA ALA A 50 8.23 9.84 13.73
C ALA A 50 8.35 8.34 14.06
N ALA A 51 7.68 7.49 13.28
CA ALA A 51 7.71 6.04 13.44
C ALA A 51 8.92 5.37 12.75
N CYS A 52 9.75 6.13 12.03
CA CYS A 52 10.83 5.58 11.21
C CYS A 52 12.20 5.51 11.91
N THR A 53 12.91 4.41 11.65
CA THR A 53 14.33 4.26 11.97
C THR A 53 15.18 5.28 11.20
N ALA A 54 16.44 5.46 11.59
CA ALA A 54 17.36 6.40 10.92
C ALA A 54 17.49 6.10 9.41
N ASP A 55 17.68 4.82 9.04
CA ASP A 55 17.75 4.40 7.63
C ASP A 55 16.45 4.68 6.86
N CYS A 56 15.29 4.40 7.46
CA CYS A 56 14.01 4.71 6.84
C CYS A 56 13.86 6.22 6.57
N ARG A 57 14.25 7.06 7.53
CA ARG A 57 14.17 8.52 7.43
C ARG A 57 15.00 9.06 6.28
N ASP A 58 16.24 8.62 6.16
CA ASP A 58 17.16 9.06 5.10
C ASP A 58 16.61 8.68 3.71
N ARG A 59 16.04 7.47 3.60
CA ARG A 59 15.40 7.02 2.35
C ARG A 59 14.15 7.83 2.02
N LEU A 60 13.31 8.14 3.01
CA LEU A 60 12.11 8.98 2.82
C LEU A 60 12.46 10.41 2.40
N LEU A 61 13.54 10.97 2.95
CA LEU A 61 14.04 12.32 2.63
C LEU A 61 14.74 12.38 1.26
N SER A 62 15.37 11.29 0.82
CA SER A 62 16.06 11.22 -0.48
C SER A 62 15.12 11.29 -1.68
N ASP A 63 13.81 11.10 -1.46
CA ASP A 63 12.73 11.12 -2.47
C ASP A 63 12.94 10.20 -3.68
N ALA A 64 13.91 9.28 -3.57
CA ALA A 64 14.34 8.41 -4.65
C ALA A 64 13.56 7.10 -4.71
N ALA A 65 12.75 6.79 -3.69
CA ALA A 65 12.06 5.52 -3.54
C ALA A 65 10.53 5.68 -3.45
N PRO A 66 9.76 4.80 -4.14
CA PRO A 66 8.32 4.76 -4.00
C PRO A 66 7.92 4.27 -2.60
N ASN A 67 6.83 4.82 -2.05
CA ASN A 67 6.19 4.29 -0.85
C ASN A 67 5.14 3.24 -1.27
N ILE A 68 5.41 1.97 -0.99
CA ILE A 68 4.47 0.87 -1.27
C ILE A 68 3.94 0.36 0.06
N ALA A 69 2.65 0.57 0.30
CA ALA A 69 1.96 0.02 1.47
C ALA A 69 1.39 -1.37 1.14
N ILE A 70 1.60 -2.33 2.04
CA ILE A 70 0.91 -3.62 2.01
C ILE A 70 -0.26 -3.53 3.00
N ILE A 71 -1.48 -3.46 2.48
CA ILE A 71 -2.68 -3.52 3.32
C ILE A 71 -3.00 -4.98 3.60
N SER A 72 -2.91 -5.37 4.87
CA SER A 72 -3.40 -6.64 5.37
C SER A 72 -4.72 -6.43 6.11
N SER A 73 -5.47 -7.50 6.39
CA SER A 73 -6.67 -7.42 7.23
C SER A 73 -6.38 -6.88 8.65
N TYR A 74 -5.13 -6.93 9.09
CA TYR A 74 -4.69 -6.32 10.35
C TYR A 74 -4.59 -4.79 10.22
N ASN A 75 -3.99 -4.30 9.13
CA ASN A 75 -3.81 -2.87 8.85
C ASN A 75 -5.12 -2.16 8.46
N ASP A 76 -6.13 -2.90 8.01
CA ASP A 76 -7.44 -2.36 7.62
C ASP A 76 -8.35 -2.07 8.83
N LEU A 77 -8.10 -2.72 9.97
CA LEU A 77 -8.93 -2.64 11.19
C LEU A 77 -8.26 -1.90 12.35
N VAL A 78 -6.93 -1.87 12.40
CA VAL A 78 -6.16 -1.10 13.38
C VAL A 78 -5.33 -0.09 12.61
N SER A 79 -5.41 1.19 13.01
CA SER A 79 -4.67 2.30 12.41
C SER A 79 -3.27 1.88 11.95
N ALA A 80 -2.88 2.23 10.73
CA ALA A 80 -1.62 1.86 10.06
C ALA A 80 -0.32 2.20 10.83
N HIS A 81 -0.44 2.80 12.01
CA HIS A 81 0.64 3.18 12.93
C HIS A 81 1.22 2.00 13.74
N GLN A 82 0.58 0.83 13.73
CA GLN A 82 1.14 -0.37 14.37
C GLN A 82 1.59 -1.38 13.30
N PRO A 83 2.91 -1.58 13.10
CA PRO A 83 3.39 -2.59 12.19
C PRO A 83 2.94 -3.98 12.62
N LEU A 84 2.64 -4.84 11.66
CA LEU A 84 2.62 -6.28 11.89
C LEU A 84 4.04 -6.67 12.34
N GLY A 85 4.16 -7.27 13.52
CA GLY A 85 5.45 -7.58 14.18
C GLY A 85 6.39 -8.43 13.35
#